data_AF-A0AAJ0RKH3-F1
#
_entry.id   AF-A0AAJ0RKH3-F1
#
_cell.length_a   1.000
_cell.length_b   1.000
_cell.length_c   1.000
_cell.angle_alpha   90.00
_cell.angle_beta   90.00
_cell.angle_gamma   90.00
#
_symmetry.space_group_name_H-M   'P 1'
#
loop_
_entity.id
_entity.type
_entity.pdbx_description
1 polymer ?
#
loop_
_entity_poly.entity_id
_entity_poly.type
_entity_poly.pdbx_seq_one_letter_code
_entity_poly.pdbx_strand_id
1 'polypeptide(L)'
;MNAIDLLIEDHERVKDILTRLTESTERAVKTRTDLLQKLEMEVTIHTQLEEQILYPAYKEAGGKEELKMYYEAKEEHRAVDSLVLPDLKVTDPGSVEFSGRAKVCKELLEHHIEEEESEMFPQARELFDEARLEEMGKQMSELRDRLKKEFVASKAA
;
A
#
# COMPACT_ATOMS: atom_id res chain seq x y z
N MET A 1 -9.65 8.65 -14.15
CA MET A 1 -8.46 8.60 -13.28
C MET A 1 -7.54 7.54 -13.85
N ASN A 2 -6.30 7.90 -14.14
CA ASN A 2 -5.31 6.93 -14.64
C ASN A 2 -4.72 6.11 -13.47
N ALA A 3 -3.92 5.08 -13.79
CA ALA A 3 -3.32 4.19 -12.80
C ALA A 3 -2.49 4.93 -11.73
N ILE A 4 -1.64 5.87 -12.13
CA ILE A 4 -0.74 6.56 -11.20
C ILE A 4 -1.51 7.47 -10.25
N ASP A 5 -2.47 8.24 -10.76
CA ASP A 5 -3.29 9.14 -9.93
C ASP A 5 -4.10 8.32 -8.90
N LEU A 6 -4.58 7.14 -9.30
CA LEU A 6 -5.30 6.21 -8.43
C LEU A 6 -4.43 5.67 -7.29
N LEU A 7 -3.15 5.37 -7.56
CA LEU A 7 -2.22 4.87 -6.53
C LEU A 7 -1.78 6.00 -5.58
N ILE A 8 -1.57 7.21 -6.09
CA ILE A 8 -1.33 8.40 -5.24
C ILE A 8 -2.51 8.62 -4.29
N GLU A 9 -3.76 8.46 -4.75
CA GLU A 9 -4.92 8.53 -3.85
C GLU A 9 -4.99 7.39 -2.82
N ASP A 10 -4.41 6.22 -3.08
CA ASP A 10 -4.21 5.17 -2.08
C ASP A 10 -3.15 5.59 -1.06
N HIS A 11 -2.00 6.08 -1.52
CA HIS A 11 -0.90 6.53 -0.69
C HIS A 11 -1.34 7.59 0.33
N GLU A 12 -2.09 8.59 -0.11
CA GLU A 12 -2.60 9.64 0.78
C GLU A 12 -3.55 9.08 1.85
N ARG A 13 -4.37 8.07 1.52
CA ARG A 13 -5.20 7.37 2.51
C ARG A 13 -4.36 6.57 3.50
N VAL A 14 -3.34 5.86 3.03
CA VAL A 14 -2.43 5.07 3.88
C VAL A 14 -1.66 6.01 4.82
N LYS A 15 -1.08 7.10 4.31
CA LYS A 15 -0.40 8.15 5.08
C LYS A 15 -1.30 8.76 6.16
N ASP A 16 -2.57 9.07 5.86
CA ASP A 16 -3.55 9.57 6.85
C ASP A 16 -3.78 8.54 7.97
N ILE A 17 -4.04 7.28 7.60
CA ILE A 17 -4.31 6.22 8.58
C ILE A 17 -3.10 6.03 9.51
N LEU A 18 -1.89 5.95 8.96
CA LEU A 18 -0.64 5.79 9.70
C LEU A 18 -0.37 6.96 10.65
N THR A 19 -0.60 8.19 10.18
CA THR A 19 -0.47 9.39 11.00
C THR A 19 -1.43 9.37 12.17
N ARG A 20 -2.71 9.09 11.93
CA ARG A 20 -3.71 8.99 13.00
C ARG A 20 -3.42 7.85 13.98
N LEU A 21 -2.87 6.74 13.50
CA LEU A 21 -2.52 5.58 14.32
C LEU A 21 -1.33 5.91 15.23
N THR A 22 -0.31 6.60 14.71
CA THR A 22 0.88 7.01 15.48
C THR A 22 0.67 8.20 16.42
N GLU A 23 -0.26 9.11 16.10
CA GLU A 23 -0.64 10.23 16.97
C GLU A 23 -1.66 9.84 18.07
N SER A 24 -2.26 8.65 17.96
CA SER A 24 -3.21 8.16 18.96
C SER A 24 -2.52 7.77 20.27
N THR A 25 -3.25 7.87 21.38
CA THR A 25 -2.76 7.45 22.71
C THR A 25 -3.17 6.01 23.05
N GLU A 26 -2.53 5.41 24.04
CA GLU A 26 -2.81 4.06 24.55
C GLU A 26 -4.26 3.88 25.01
N ARG A 27 -4.94 4.98 25.39
CA ARG A 27 -6.36 4.96 25.78
C ARG A 27 -7.30 4.82 24.59
N ALA A 28 -6.84 5.10 23.37
CA ALA A 28 -7.64 5.10 22.15
C ALA A 28 -7.75 3.70 21.51
N VAL A 29 -7.89 2.64 22.32
CA VAL A 29 -7.87 1.23 21.90
C VAL A 29 -8.81 0.99 20.72
N LYS A 30 -10.08 1.39 20.83
CA LYS A 30 -11.06 1.21 19.75
C LYS A 30 -10.62 1.90 18.45
N THR A 31 -10.17 3.15 18.54
CA THR A 31 -9.69 3.91 17.37
C THR A 31 -8.48 3.23 16.72
N ARG A 32 -7.51 2.76 17.51
CA ARG A 32 -6.34 2.03 17.02
C ARG A 32 -6.73 0.73 16.32
N THR A 33 -7.66 -0.03 16.90
CA THR A 33 -8.20 -1.26 16.28
C THR A 33 -8.88 -0.96 14.95
N ASP A 34 -9.77 0.04 14.91
CA ASP A 34 -10.51 0.40 13.70
C ASP A 34 -9.57 0.91 12.60
N LEU A 35 -8.55 1.71 12.96
CA LEU A 35 -7.54 2.20 12.01
C LEU A 35 -6.66 1.07 11.49
N LEU A 36 -6.25 0.11 12.33
CA LEU A 36 -5.42 -1.01 11.91
C LEU A 36 -6.17 -1.93 10.93
N GLN A 37 -7.45 -2.18 11.17
CA GLN A 37 -8.28 -2.96 10.22
C GLN A 37 -8.40 -2.26 8.86
N LYS A 38 -8.54 -0.92 8.87
CA LYS A 38 -8.55 -0.12 7.64
C LYS A 38 -7.19 -0.15 6.95
N LEU A 39 -6.10 0.03 7.68
CA LEU A 39 -4.74 -0.05 7.15
C LEU A 39 -4.49 -1.39 6.45
N GLU A 40 -4.83 -2.49 7.13
CA GLU A 40 -4.70 -3.84 6.56
C GLU A 40 -5.45 -3.95 5.22
N MET A 41 -6.69 -3.50 5.16
CA MET A 41 -7.48 -3.53 3.93
C MET A 41 -6.87 -2.67 2.82
N GLU A 42 -6.53 -1.42 3.11
CA GLU A 42 -6.01 -0.49 2.12
C GLU A 42 -4.67 -0.99 1.57
N VAL A 43 -3.72 -1.38 2.43
CA VAL A 43 -2.42 -1.91 2.00
C VAL A 43 -2.58 -3.21 1.21
N THR A 44 -3.37 -4.18 1.69
CA THR A 44 -3.56 -5.47 0.99
C THR A 44 -4.12 -5.28 -0.42
N ILE A 45 -5.05 -4.34 -0.59
CA ILE A 45 -5.67 -4.09 -1.89
C ILE A 45 -4.69 -3.34 -2.78
N HIS A 46 -4.07 -2.29 -2.27
CA HIS A 46 -3.12 -1.45 -2.98
C HIS A 46 -1.96 -2.25 -3.58
N THR A 47 -1.26 -3.06 -2.75
CA THR A 47 -0.14 -3.89 -3.21
C THR A 47 -0.57 -4.89 -4.28
N GLN A 48 -1.81 -5.39 -4.23
CA GLN A 48 -2.35 -6.25 -5.29
C GLN A 48 -2.62 -5.51 -6.60
N LEU A 49 -2.96 -4.22 -6.57
CA LEU A 49 -3.11 -3.43 -7.79
C LEU A 49 -1.77 -3.24 -8.48
N GLU A 50 -0.73 -2.89 -7.73
CA GLU A 50 0.63 -2.79 -8.23
C GLU A 50 1.13 -4.13 -8.79
N GLU A 51 1.11 -5.17 -7.97
CA GLU A 51 1.74 -6.44 -8.32
C GLU A 51 1.03 -7.20 -9.45
N GLN A 52 -0.26 -6.95 -9.67
CA GLN A 52 -1.02 -7.59 -10.75
C GLN A 52 -1.09 -6.75 -12.02
N ILE A 53 -0.92 -5.43 -11.94
CA ILE A 53 -1.18 -4.53 -13.08
C ILE A 53 0.03 -3.63 -13.36
N LEU A 54 0.41 -2.73 -12.45
CA LEU A 54 1.45 -1.74 -12.73
C LEU A 54 2.83 -2.41 -12.85
N TYR A 55 3.24 -3.17 -11.85
CA TYR A 55 4.59 -3.72 -11.77
C TYR A 55 4.93 -4.68 -12.91
N PRO A 56 4.05 -5.60 -13.35
CA PRO A 56 4.33 -6.42 -14.53
C PRO A 56 4.54 -5.58 -15.79
N ALA A 57 3.70 -4.56 -16.02
CA ALA A 57 3.84 -3.66 -17.16
C ALA A 57 5.13 -2.84 -17.08
N TYR A 58 5.41 -2.27 -15.90
CA TYR A 58 6.60 -1.47 -15.62
C TYR A 58 7.89 -2.26 -15.89
N LYS A 59 7.95 -3.49 -15.37
CA LYS A 59 9.06 -4.42 -15.61
C LYS A 59 9.23 -4.78 -17.08
N GLU A 60 8.14 -4.95 -17.82
CA GLU A 60 8.18 -5.33 -19.24
C GLU A 60 8.64 -4.17 -20.14
N ALA A 61 8.21 -2.94 -19.82
CA ALA A 61 8.57 -1.75 -20.59
C ALA A 61 9.96 -1.20 -20.26
N GLY A 62 10.43 -1.42 -19.02
CA GLY A 62 11.66 -0.88 -18.49
C GLY A 62 12.94 -1.64 -18.84
N GLY A 63 14.07 -1.04 -18.46
CA GLY A 63 15.41 -1.60 -18.56
C GLY A 63 15.94 -2.10 -17.21
N LYS A 64 17.26 -1.94 -17.01
CA LYS A 64 17.94 -2.45 -15.81
C LYS A 64 17.57 -1.68 -14.53
N GLU A 65 17.36 -0.37 -14.65
CA GLU A 65 17.07 0.50 -13.50
C GLU A 65 15.66 0.23 -12.98
N GLU A 66 14.67 0.18 -13.88
CA GLU A 66 13.29 -0.19 -13.58
C GLU A 66 13.18 -1.60 -13.00
N LEU A 67 13.98 -2.54 -13.52
CA LEU A 67 14.03 -3.91 -13.00
C LEU A 67 14.57 -3.96 -11.56
N LYS A 68 15.55 -3.12 -11.20
CA LYS A 68 16.04 -3.02 -9.82
C LYS A 68 14.94 -2.51 -8.90
N MET A 69 14.30 -1.41 -9.29
CA MET A 69 13.24 -0.77 -8.52
C MET A 69 12.03 -1.69 -8.33
N TYR A 70 11.63 -2.42 -9.37
CA TYR A 70 10.60 -3.46 -9.28
C TYR A 70 10.90 -4.51 -8.20
N TYR A 71 12.14 -5.02 -8.12
CA TYR A 71 12.49 -6.04 -7.14
C TYR A 71 12.64 -5.47 -5.73
N GLU A 72 13.09 -4.22 -5.61
CA GLU A 72 13.20 -3.47 -4.37
C GLU A 72 11.81 -3.25 -3.76
N ALA A 73 10.90 -2.63 -4.51
CA ALA A 73 9.50 -2.41 -4.12
C ALA A 73 8.78 -3.71 -3.71
N LYS A 74 8.96 -4.80 -4.48
CA LYS A 74 8.40 -6.12 -4.11
C LYS A 74 8.95 -6.68 -2.80
N GLU A 75 10.22 -6.44 -2.48
CA GLU A 75 10.80 -6.91 -1.23
C GLU A 75 10.30 -6.08 -0.04
N GLU A 76 10.09 -4.77 -0.23
CA GLU A 76 9.46 -3.91 0.76
C GLU A 76 8.01 -4.34 1.05
N HIS A 77 7.20 -4.60 0.01
CA HIS A 77 5.88 -5.21 0.16
C HIS A 77 5.94 -6.50 0.99
N ARG A 78 6.85 -7.42 0.62
CA ARG A 78 7.02 -8.69 1.34
C ARG A 78 7.37 -8.47 2.80
N ALA A 79 8.25 -7.52 3.11
CA ALA A 79 8.65 -7.21 4.47
C ALA A 79 7.47 -6.70 5.30
N VAL A 80 6.66 -5.80 4.74
CA VAL A 80 5.46 -5.28 5.43
C VAL A 80 4.43 -6.39 5.62
N ASP A 81 4.11 -7.15 4.57
CA ASP A 81 3.06 -8.18 4.58
C ASP A 81 3.42 -9.41 5.43
N SER A 82 4.68 -9.82 5.42
CA SER A 82 5.12 -11.07 6.06
C SER A 82 5.58 -10.90 7.49
N LEU A 83 6.02 -9.68 7.87
CA LEU A 83 6.61 -9.43 9.17
C LEU A 83 5.87 -8.31 9.92
N VAL A 84 5.84 -7.10 9.35
CA VAL A 84 5.46 -5.90 10.10
C VAL A 84 3.96 -5.85 10.42
N LEU A 85 3.10 -6.02 9.42
CA LEU A 85 1.65 -6.01 9.61
C LEU A 85 1.16 -7.19 10.46
N PRO A 86 1.60 -8.44 10.26
CA PRO A 86 1.26 -9.56 11.13
C PRO A 86 1.61 -9.30 12.60
N ASP A 87 2.81 -8.80 12.86
CA ASP A 87 3.27 -8.46 14.21
C ASP A 87 2.43 -7.34 14.82
N LEU A 88 2.15 -6.27 14.08
CA LEU A 88 1.31 -5.18 14.57
C LEU A 88 -0.11 -5.66 14.91
N LYS A 89 -0.70 -6.54 14.08
CA LYS A 89 -2.06 -7.07 14.25
C LYS A 89 -2.27 -7.91 15.51
N VAL A 90 -1.24 -8.62 15.97
CA VAL A 90 -1.32 -9.45 17.18
C VAL A 90 -0.91 -8.71 18.45
N THR A 91 -0.50 -7.45 18.33
CA THR A 91 -0.09 -6.62 19.46
C THR A 91 -1.30 -5.95 20.11
N ASP A 92 -1.33 -5.91 21.44
CA ASP A 92 -2.39 -5.21 22.19
C ASP A 92 -2.40 -3.70 21.83
N PRO A 93 -3.49 -3.16 21.23
CA PRO A 93 -3.58 -1.75 20.86
C PRO A 93 -3.48 -0.78 22.03
N GLY A 94 -3.71 -1.25 23.27
CA GLY A 94 -3.53 -0.45 24.48
C GLY A 94 -2.08 -0.38 25.00
N SER A 95 -1.15 -1.09 24.36
CA SER A 95 0.24 -1.18 24.82
C SER A 95 1.14 -0.10 24.22
N VAL A 96 2.26 0.17 24.90
CA VAL A 96 3.36 1.00 24.37
C VAL A 96 4.08 0.28 23.22
N GLU A 97 4.12 -1.05 23.26
CA GLU A 97 4.69 -1.88 22.17
C GLU A 97 3.96 -1.64 20.85
N PHE A 98 2.63 -1.51 20.87
CA PHE A 98 1.83 -1.16 19.70
C PHE A 98 2.28 0.17 19.09
N SER A 99 2.49 1.20 19.93
CA SER A 99 2.97 2.51 19.46
C SER A 99 4.33 2.39 18.75
N GLY A 100 5.23 1.54 19.26
CA GLY A 100 6.52 1.25 18.63
C GLY A 100 6.39 0.54 17.28
N ARG A 101 5.62 -0.55 17.22
CA ARG A 101 5.39 -1.31 15.97
C ARG A 101 4.65 -0.48 14.92
N ALA A 102 3.68 0.32 15.34
CA ALA A 102 2.96 1.28 14.49
C ALA A 102 3.91 2.30 13.84
N LYS A 103 4.86 2.83 14.62
CA LYS A 103 5.86 3.78 14.12
C LYS A 103 6.77 3.13 13.07
N VAL A 104 7.25 1.91 13.32
CA VAL A 104 8.06 1.17 12.32
C VAL A 104 7.26 0.89 11.05
N CYS A 105 5.99 0.47 11.18
CA CYS A 105 5.11 0.27 10.03
C CYS A 105 4.93 1.56 9.21
N LYS A 106 4.78 2.70 9.90
CA LYS A 106 4.67 4.01 9.26
C LYS A 106 5.95 4.35 8.50
N GLU A 107 7.11 4.23 9.13
CA GLU A 107 8.40 4.57 8.51
C GLU A 107 8.68 3.74 7.26
N LEU A 108 8.39 2.43 7.28
CA LEU A 108 8.59 1.56 6.13
C LEU A 108 7.64 1.86 4.97
N LEU A 109 6.36 2.08 5.27
CA LEU A 109 5.38 2.41 4.23
C LEU A 109 5.61 3.81 3.64
N GLU A 110 5.95 4.81 4.46
CA GLU A 110 6.27 6.15 3.96
C GLU A 110 7.55 6.17 3.12
N HIS A 111 8.56 5.36 3.48
CA HIS A 111 9.75 5.19 2.66
C HIS A 111 9.42 4.61 1.28
N HIS A 112 8.73 3.48 1.27
CA HIS A 112 8.28 2.82 0.04
C HIS A 112 7.48 3.78 -0.87
N ILE A 113 6.49 4.46 -0.28
CA ILE A 113 5.66 5.44 -0.99
C ILE A 113 6.50 6.58 -1.60
N GLU A 114 7.50 7.09 -0.86
CA GLU A 114 8.38 8.15 -1.37
C GLU A 114 9.20 7.65 -2.56
N GLU A 115 9.76 6.44 -2.52
CA GLU A 115 10.51 5.86 -3.65
C GLU A 115 9.62 5.70 -4.88
N GLU A 116 8.39 5.23 -4.70
CA GLU A 116 7.44 5.11 -5.80
C GLU A 116 7.04 6.48 -6.38
N GLU A 117 6.62 7.42 -5.54
CA GLU A 117 6.12 8.72 -5.99
C GLU A 117 7.23 9.59 -6.61
N SER A 118 8.46 9.49 -6.10
CA SER A 118 9.59 10.33 -6.53
C SER A 118 10.43 9.71 -7.65
N GLU A 119 10.42 8.38 -7.81
CA GLU A 119 11.22 7.70 -8.83
C GLU A 119 10.37 6.83 -9.76
N MET A 120 9.65 5.83 -9.23
CA MET A 120 8.95 4.83 -10.08
C MET A 120 7.84 5.45 -10.93
N PHE A 121 7.00 6.30 -10.35
CA PHE A 121 5.84 6.88 -11.02
C PHE A 121 6.24 7.88 -12.10
N PRO A 122 7.25 8.76 -11.90
CA PRO A 122 7.86 9.52 -12.99
C PRO A 122 8.36 8.63 -14.13
N GLN A 123 9.10 7.55 -13.83
CA GLN A 123 9.57 6.60 -14.85
C GLN A 123 8.41 5.93 -15.59
N ALA A 124 7.38 5.50 -14.87
CA ALA A 124 6.18 4.92 -15.47
C ALA A 124 5.46 5.89 -16.41
N ARG A 125 5.44 7.20 -16.10
CA ARG A 125 4.87 8.23 -16.99
C ARG A 125 5.71 8.49 -18.23
N GLU A 126 7.01 8.16 -18.22
CA GLU A 126 7.87 8.19 -19.41
C GLU A 126 7.72 6.92 -20.26
N LEU A 127 7.50 5.76 -19.62
CA LEU A 127 7.37 4.46 -20.27
C LEU A 127 6.01 4.24 -20.95
N PHE A 128 4.95 4.86 -20.42
CA PHE A 128 3.57 4.64 -20.87
C PHE A 128 2.93 5.93 -21.36
N ASP A 129 2.23 5.84 -22.50
CA ASP A 129 1.36 6.92 -22.93
C ASP A 129 0.09 7.02 -22.05
N GLU A 130 -0.61 8.15 -22.18
CA GLU A 130 -1.81 8.44 -21.40
C GLU A 130 -2.89 7.36 -21.57
N ALA A 131 -3.10 6.87 -22.80
CA ALA A 131 -4.09 5.84 -23.09
C ALA A 131 -3.79 4.53 -22.36
N ARG A 132 -2.50 4.13 -22.28
CA ARG A 132 -2.09 2.95 -21.55
C ARG A 132 -2.27 3.11 -20.04
N LEU A 133 -1.94 4.28 -19.49
CA LEU A 133 -2.14 4.57 -18.06
C LEU A 133 -3.63 4.62 -17.68
N GLU A 134 -4.50 5.14 -18.56
CA GLU A 134 -5.95 5.13 -18.38
C GLU A 134 -6.53 3.71 -18.39
N GLU A 135 -6.10 2.87 -19.33
CA GLU A 135 -6.52 1.46 -19.40
C GLU A 135 -6.11 0.70 -18.14
N MET A 136 -4.86 0.85 -17.67
CA MET A 136 -4.42 0.25 -16.40
C MET A 136 -5.24 0.78 -15.22
N GLY A 137 -5.55 2.08 -15.19
CA GLY A 137 -6.38 2.68 -14.14
C GLY A 137 -7.78 2.08 -14.08
N LYS A 138 -8.39 1.80 -15.25
CA LYS A 138 -9.68 1.12 -15.33
C LYS A 138 -9.59 -0.31 -14.79
N GLN A 139 -8.57 -1.07 -15.21
CA GLN A 139 -8.34 -2.44 -14.72
C GLN A 139 -8.14 -2.47 -13.21
N MET A 140 -7.36 -1.52 -12.67
CA MET A 140 -7.14 -1.38 -11.23
C MET A 140 -8.43 -1.05 -10.48
N SER A 141 -9.28 -0.16 -11.02
CA SER A 141 -10.56 0.16 -10.39
C SER A 141 -11.47 -1.07 -10.31
N GLU A 142 -11.57 -1.85 -11.40
CA GLU A 142 -12.37 -3.08 -11.43
C GLU A 142 -11.82 -4.14 -10.46
N LEU A 143 -10.49 -4.31 -10.43
CA LEU A 143 -9.81 -5.21 -9.51
C LEU A 143 -10.05 -4.79 -8.05
N ARG A 144 -9.88 -3.50 -7.72
CA ARG A 144 -10.13 -2.94 -6.40
C ARG A 144 -11.53 -3.26 -5.90
N ASP A 145 -12.56 -3.04 -6.73
CA ASP A 145 -13.94 -3.30 -6.36
C ASP A 145 -14.21 -4.78 -6.05
N ARG A 146 -13.56 -5.68 -6.81
CA ARG A 146 -13.60 -7.11 -6.54
C ARG A 146 -12.90 -7.46 -5.22
N LEU A 147 -11.68 -6.99 -5.03
CA LEU A 147 -10.88 -7.26 -3.83
C LEU A 147 -11.54 -6.70 -2.57
N LYS A 148 -12.16 -5.51 -2.63
CA LYS A 148 -12.94 -4.96 -1.49
C LYS A 148 -14.08 -5.89 -1.08
N LYS A 149 -14.82 -6.46 -2.04
CA LYS A 149 -15.90 -7.42 -1.76
C LYS A 149 -15.36 -8.71 -1.15
N GLU A 150 -14.26 -9.24 -1.70
CA GLU A 150 -13.61 -10.46 -1.20
C GLU A 150 -13.05 -10.26 0.21
N PHE A 151 -12.40 -9.13 0.49
CA PHE A 151 -11.87 -8.80 1.81
C PHE A 151 -12.99 -8.73 2.84
N VAL A 152 -14.08 -8.01 2.55
CA VAL A 152 -15.24 -7.91 3.45
C VAL A 152 -15.87 -9.28 3.71
N ALA A 153 -16.02 -10.10 2.67
CA ALA A 153 -16.53 -11.47 2.82
C ALA A 153 -15.61 -12.33 3.72
N SER A 154 -14.28 -12.18 3.59
CA SER A 154 -13.30 -12.93 4.40
C SER A 154 -13.34 -12.58 5.89
N LYS A 155 -13.73 -11.35 6.24
CA LYS A 155 -13.85 -10.89 7.64
C LYS A 155 -15.21 -11.26 8.27
N ALA A 156 -16.19 -11.65 7.47
CA ALA A 156 -17.53 -12.04 7.91
C ALA A 156 -17.69 -13.56 8.13
N ALA A 157 -16.73 -14.36 7.63
CA ALA A 157 -16.67 -15.82 7.78
C ALA A 157 -15.91 -16.22 9.05
#